data_AF-A0A0W0YIN5-F1
#
_entry.id   AF-A0A0W0YIN5-F1
#
_cell.length_a   1.000
_cell.length_b   1.000
_cell.length_c   1.000
_cell.angle_alpha   90.00
_cell.angle_beta   90.00
_cell.angle_gamma   90.00
#
_symmetry.space_group_name_H-M   'P 1'
#
loop_
_entity.id
_entity.type
_entity.pdbx_description
1 polymer ?
#
loop_
_entity_poly.entity_id
_entity_poly.type
_entity_poly.pdbx_seq_one_letter_code
_entity_poly.pdbx_strand_id
1 'polypeptide(L)'
;MPTNIKKFNLTYDLIPKVFSLPEQLYLNYEKIATSTPEDVLEQTTEQKEYIASTIKQLDMDADRTCYVDFTGLKASQLKAEWLTRNLADEIRITRGVFPTFTQGDNTGACVSEILHTTQVMSPLSVKKNDSLAQLMASTKRICFAYRTDNGESAGFSLIVSPNGDADGKHKGWIISTIQNTTDHYKKRKITVLASSNYISTKAPVMITMDSPMSIEAELKAAIHNDKVVKLIKRIFNQDGSLNEMEIKRLKSRIKPSINIDDRNRKEAQFNCLHEWLQQRSNTDLHIDIATEDIDFFQDGIYEFHLKKKLGTLAALLRQNSNVTKTISELTLILNNISERVASFEMLAEESYRNIELANTYKALAKRIKLETASLTFDGTRPDENKIIGLSQLDITQLDKKIKKFYATDPTIQKYYEHKKQSNQKIQEKLTQIPNPQNSSFLSRNSFSLGFGTLSGLFTAAALGFIFFELLPPLTLALILVGAAVVIGGVLSAVDIYINEKEHAEKIIQYHDKVSKIKLGHNQQLQIAEQNLQQRINLDELLEPEKPEFLSTIKFSKRKPLTPEKVAHALWLNDKDAKTTSIAKNKFALWAATHEDLGFGIVEVDNVIQRQYEMQS
;
A
#
# COMPACT_ATOMS: atom_id res chain seq x y z
N MET A 1 -31.62 11.48 -22.04
CA MET A 1 -30.48 10.60 -21.65
C MET A 1 -30.92 9.16 -21.81
N PRO A 2 -30.02 8.19 -22.02
CA PRO A 2 -30.46 6.84 -22.27
C PRO A 2 -31.13 6.29 -21.01
N THR A 3 -32.37 5.86 -21.18
CA THR A 3 -33.15 5.14 -20.17
C THR A 3 -32.53 3.80 -19.79
N ASN A 4 -31.50 3.35 -20.51
CA ASN A 4 -30.83 2.08 -20.29
C ASN A 4 -29.29 2.21 -20.27
N ILE A 5 -28.65 1.49 -19.36
CA ILE A 5 -27.19 1.27 -19.33
C ILE A 5 -26.85 -0.12 -19.88
N LYS A 6 -25.71 -0.21 -20.54
CA LYS A 6 -25.12 -1.46 -21.02
C LYS A 6 -24.35 -2.13 -19.89
N LYS A 7 -24.59 -3.43 -19.68
CA LYS A 7 -23.82 -4.26 -18.75
C LYS A 7 -23.15 -5.42 -19.45
N PHE A 8 -21.88 -5.63 -19.12
CA PHE A 8 -21.08 -6.77 -19.53
C PHE A 8 -20.49 -7.42 -18.28
N ASN A 9 -20.68 -8.73 -18.14
CA ASN A 9 -20.01 -9.55 -17.14
C ASN A 9 -19.11 -10.52 -17.89
N LEU A 10 -17.80 -10.39 -17.72
CA LEU A 10 -16.80 -11.08 -18.53
C LEU A 10 -15.68 -11.61 -17.64
N THR A 11 -14.97 -12.61 -18.13
CA THR A 11 -13.61 -12.90 -17.63
C THR A 11 -12.62 -12.05 -18.42
N TYR A 12 -11.47 -11.72 -17.82
CA TYR A 12 -10.50 -10.78 -18.42
C TYR A 12 -10.03 -11.20 -19.82
N ASP A 13 -9.93 -12.51 -20.09
CA ASP A 13 -9.54 -13.08 -21.38
C ASP A 13 -10.57 -12.86 -22.51
N LEU A 14 -11.83 -12.59 -22.17
CA LEU A 14 -12.89 -12.36 -23.15
C LEU A 14 -12.99 -10.89 -23.57
N ILE A 15 -12.35 -9.97 -22.85
CA ILE A 15 -12.40 -8.52 -23.13
C ILE A 15 -11.99 -8.19 -24.57
N PRO A 16 -10.84 -8.67 -25.11
CA PRO A 16 -10.43 -8.32 -26.46
C PRO A 16 -11.42 -8.79 -27.52
N LYS A 17 -11.93 -10.02 -27.37
CA LYS A 17 -12.88 -10.62 -28.31
C LYS A 17 -14.22 -9.90 -28.30
N VAL A 18 -14.78 -9.64 -27.11
CA VAL A 18 -16.11 -9.03 -26.97
C VAL A 18 -16.14 -7.59 -27.48
N PHE A 19 -15.07 -6.83 -27.22
CA PHE A 19 -15.00 -5.42 -27.63
C PHE A 19 -14.25 -5.20 -28.94
N SER A 20 -13.86 -6.28 -29.64
CA SER A 20 -13.12 -6.25 -30.91
C SER A 20 -11.86 -5.39 -30.84
N LEU A 21 -11.08 -5.57 -29.78
CA LEU A 21 -9.88 -4.79 -29.51
C LEU A 21 -8.70 -5.34 -30.32
N PRO A 22 -7.80 -4.47 -30.84
CA PRO A 22 -6.60 -4.90 -31.52
C PRO A 22 -5.76 -5.86 -30.67
N GLU A 23 -5.32 -6.98 -31.25
CA GLU A 23 -4.47 -7.97 -30.56
C GLU A 23 -3.18 -7.33 -30.01
N GLN A 24 -2.68 -6.28 -30.66
CA GLN A 24 -1.46 -5.56 -30.25
C GLN A 24 -1.60 -4.81 -28.90
N LEU A 25 -2.85 -4.50 -28.48
CA LEU A 25 -3.13 -3.86 -27.19
C LEU A 25 -3.14 -4.86 -26.03
N TYR A 26 -3.08 -6.16 -26.33
CA TYR A 26 -3.04 -7.25 -25.36
C TYR A 26 -1.83 -8.15 -25.63
N LEU A 27 -0.87 -8.20 -24.70
CA LEU A 27 0.33 -9.03 -24.86
C LEU A 27 -0.02 -10.50 -25.12
N ASN A 28 0.76 -11.11 -26.02
CA ASN A 28 0.65 -12.51 -26.46
C ASN A 28 0.64 -13.47 -25.25
N TYR A 29 -0.55 -13.98 -24.90
CA TYR A 29 -0.82 -14.88 -23.77
C TYR A 29 0.12 -16.08 -23.72
N GLU A 30 0.50 -16.61 -24.89
CA GLU A 30 1.41 -17.75 -25.00
C GLU A 30 2.78 -17.43 -24.39
N LYS A 31 3.24 -16.18 -24.48
CA LYS A 31 4.50 -15.73 -23.90
C LYS A 31 4.43 -15.55 -22.39
N ILE A 32 3.26 -15.23 -21.81
CA ILE A 32 3.05 -14.99 -20.36
C ILE A 32 2.86 -16.31 -19.61
N ALA A 33 2.03 -17.21 -20.16
CA ALA A 33 1.78 -18.53 -19.59
C ALA A 33 3.03 -19.43 -19.62
N THR A 34 3.86 -19.30 -20.65
CA THR A 34 5.14 -20.02 -20.73
C THR A 34 6.25 -19.38 -19.91
N SER A 35 6.11 -18.15 -19.39
CA SER A 35 7.20 -17.41 -18.72
C SER A 35 7.03 -17.18 -17.22
N THR A 36 5.94 -17.67 -16.63
CA THR A 36 5.72 -17.62 -15.19
C THR A 36 5.89 -19.04 -14.61
N PRO A 37 7.11 -19.52 -14.32
CA PRO A 37 7.29 -20.86 -13.78
C PRO A 37 6.89 -20.95 -12.31
N GLU A 38 6.50 -22.15 -11.89
CA GLU A 38 6.21 -22.48 -10.48
C GLU A 38 7.47 -22.43 -9.60
N ASP A 39 8.66 -22.58 -10.19
CA ASP A 39 9.95 -22.52 -9.48
C ASP A 39 10.93 -21.53 -10.16
N VAL A 40 11.63 -20.75 -9.32
CA VAL A 40 12.61 -19.72 -9.73
C VAL A 40 13.84 -20.33 -10.41
N LEU A 41 14.13 -21.59 -10.10
CA LEU A 41 15.38 -22.27 -10.48
C LEU A 41 15.42 -22.78 -11.92
N GLU A 42 14.28 -22.88 -12.60
CA GLU A 42 14.16 -23.45 -13.96
C GLU A 42 13.94 -22.39 -15.06
N GLN A 43 14.15 -21.10 -14.74
CA GLN A 43 13.87 -20.00 -15.67
C GLN A 43 14.87 -19.90 -16.84
N THR A 44 14.37 -19.85 -18.08
CA THR A 44 15.16 -19.46 -19.26
C THR A 44 15.52 -17.96 -19.21
N THR A 45 16.52 -17.54 -20.00
CA THR A 45 16.95 -16.13 -20.05
C THR A 45 15.81 -15.19 -20.42
N GLU A 46 15.00 -15.56 -21.42
CA GLU A 46 13.84 -14.75 -21.85
C GLU A 46 12.79 -14.60 -20.74
N GLN A 47 12.57 -15.65 -19.94
CA GLN A 47 11.65 -15.60 -18.80
C GLN A 47 12.18 -14.67 -17.70
N LYS A 48 13.49 -14.70 -17.43
CA LYS A 48 14.12 -13.80 -16.46
C LYS A 48 13.99 -12.34 -16.87
N GLU A 49 14.24 -12.03 -18.15
CA GLU A 49 14.10 -10.67 -18.68
C GLU A 49 12.64 -10.18 -18.61
N TYR A 50 11.68 -11.03 -18.96
CA TYR A 50 10.26 -10.71 -18.87
C TYR A 50 9.81 -10.46 -17.43
N ILE A 51 10.20 -11.32 -16.49
CA ILE A 51 9.88 -11.16 -15.06
C ILE A 51 10.51 -9.87 -14.51
N ALA A 52 11.77 -9.58 -14.85
CA ALA A 52 12.45 -8.36 -14.43
C ALA A 52 11.74 -7.10 -14.95
N SER A 53 11.35 -7.11 -16.24
CA SER A 53 10.56 -6.03 -16.84
C SER A 53 9.21 -5.85 -16.13
N THR A 54 8.54 -6.95 -15.81
CA THR A 54 7.24 -6.92 -15.14
C THR A 54 7.34 -6.41 -13.70
N ILE A 55 8.36 -6.83 -12.95
CA ILE A 55 8.65 -6.31 -11.61
C ILE A 55 8.84 -4.80 -11.68
N LYS A 56 9.64 -4.31 -12.65
CA LYS A 56 9.87 -2.88 -12.85
C LYS A 56 8.58 -2.13 -13.14
N GLN A 57 7.69 -2.68 -13.96
CA GLN A 57 6.42 -2.04 -14.28
C GLN A 57 5.46 -2.02 -13.07
N LEU A 58 5.31 -3.15 -12.37
CA LEU A 58 4.50 -3.24 -11.15
C LEU A 58 5.01 -2.27 -10.07
N ASP A 59 6.32 -2.10 -9.99
CA ASP A 59 6.96 -1.16 -9.08
C ASP A 59 6.54 0.28 -9.41
N MET A 60 6.70 0.68 -10.68
CA MET A 60 6.28 2.00 -11.14
C MET A 60 4.76 2.25 -10.95
N ASP A 61 3.94 1.21 -11.10
CA ASP A 61 2.49 1.30 -10.96
C ASP A 61 2.04 1.33 -9.50
N ALA A 62 2.77 0.70 -8.59
CA ALA A 62 2.52 0.78 -7.15
C ALA A 62 2.52 2.23 -6.68
N ASP A 63 3.44 3.06 -7.17
CA ASP A 63 3.53 4.45 -6.74
C ASP A 63 2.52 5.38 -7.44
N ARG A 64 2.01 4.98 -8.61
CA ARG A 64 0.97 5.71 -9.34
C ARG A 64 -0.44 5.33 -8.92
N THR A 65 -0.59 4.17 -8.29
CA THR A 65 -1.89 3.65 -7.88
C THR A 65 -2.47 4.48 -6.75
N CYS A 66 -3.73 4.84 -6.88
CA CYS A 66 -4.54 5.36 -5.79
C CYS A 66 -5.17 4.20 -5.01
N TYR A 67 -5.31 4.35 -3.69
CA TYR A 67 -5.88 3.33 -2.82
C TYR A 67 -7.14 3.85 -2.12
N VAL A 68 -8.18 3.03 -2.06
CA VAL A 68 -9.41 3.32 -1.32
C VAL A 68 -9.68 2.14 -0.39
N ASP A 69 -9.28 2.28 0.87
CA ASP A 69 -9.50 1.26 1.89
C ASP A 69 -10.14 1.87 3.16
N PHE A 70 -11.18 1.17 3.64
CA PHE A 70 -11.92 1.53 4.86
C PHE A 70 -11.92 0.41 5.91
N THR A 71 -11.05 -0.59 5.73
CA THR A 71 -10.87 -1.76 6.60
C THR A 71 -9.67 -1.62 7.54
N GLY A 72 -8.87 -0.55 7.36
CA GLY A 72 -7.67 -0.27 8.14
C GLY A 72 -6.38 -0.76 7.47
N LEU A 73 -6.46 -1.30 6.26
CA LEU A 73 -5.27 -1.66 5.49
C LEU A 73 -4.58 -0.39 4.96
N LYS A 74 -3.27 -0.35 5.16
CA LYS A 74 -2.40 0.73 4.70
C LYS A 74 -2.05 0.54 3.22
N ALA A 75 -1.71 1.64 2.55
CA ALA A 75 -1.36 1.63 1.13
C ALA A 75 -0.13 0.75 0.85
N SER A 76 0.85 0.77 1.75
CA SER A 76 2.03 -0.12 1.74
C SER A 76 1.68 -1.61 1.75
N GLN A 77 0.67 -2.02 2.51
CA GLN A 77 0.22 -3.41 2.59
C GLN A 77 -0.41 -3.83 1.26
N LEU A 78 -1.23 -2.95 0.66
CA LEU A 78 -1.79 -3.17 -0.68
C LEU A 78 -0.69 -3.21 -1.75
N LYS A 79 0.39 -2.44 -1.62
CA LYS A 79 1.58 -2.51 -2.49
C LYS A 79 2.34 -3.84 -2.34
N ALA A 80 2.52 -4.30 -1.10
CA ALA A 80 3.24 -5.53 -0.77
C ALA A 80 2.53 -6.79 -1.28
N GLU A 81 1.23 -6.70 -1.57
CA GLU A 81 0.50 -7.79 -2.22
C GLU A 81 1.05 -8.13 -3.59
N TRP A 82 1.56 -7.16 -4.34
CA TRP A 82 2.05 -7.38 -5.70
C TRP A 82 3.53 -7.75 -5.74
N LEU A 83 4.32 -7.11 -4.88
CA LEU A 83 5.76 -7.25 -4.85
C LEU A 83 6.28 -7.75 -3.49
N THR A 84 6.86 -8.94 -3.59
CA THR A 84 7.75 -9.72 -2.74
C THR A 84 9.14 -9.15 -2.47
N ARG A 85 9.81 -9.55 -1.38
CA ARG A 85 11.27 -9.74 -1.34
C ARG A 85 11.60 -11.19 -1.09
N ASN A 86 12.55 -11.73 -1.85
CA ASN A 86 13.07 -13.08 -1.58
C ASN A 86 14.11 -13.04 -0.45
N LEU A 87 14.65 -14.21 -0.11
CA LEU A 87 15.73 -14.31 0.86
C LEU A 87 16.89 -13.40 0.46
N ALA A 88 17.36 -13.43 -0.79
CA ALA A 88 18.45 -12.60 -1.30
C ALA A 88 18.18 -11.07 -1.34
N ASP A 89 17.08 -10.60 -0.77
CA ASP A 89 16.66 -9.19 -0.73
C ASP A 89 16.33 -8.60 -2.12
N GLU A 90 16.08 -9.46 -3.10
CA GLU A 90 15.65 -9.10 -4.44
C GLU A 90 14.13 -8.95 -4.47
N ILE A 91 13.65 -7.89 -5.15
CA ILE A 91 12.23 -7.70 -5.40
C ILE A 91 11.74 -8.81 -6.32
N ARG A 92 10.60 -9.42 -5.96
CA ARG A 92 9.94 -10.46 -6.77
C ARG A 92 8.44 -10.22 -6.83
N ILE A 93 7.78 -10.88 -7.78
CA ILE A 93 6.32 -10.97 -7.77
C ILE A 93 5.91 -11.82 -6.56
N THR A 94 4.92 -11.37 -5.78
CA THR A 94 4.40 -12.12 -4.64
C THR A 94 3.80 -13.46 -5.11
N ARG A 95 4.00 -14.54 -4.34
CA ARG A 95 3.48 -15.86 -4.71
C ARG A 95 1.97 -15.82 -4.90
N GLY A 96 1.48 -16.35 -6.01
CA GLY A 96 0.06 -16.35 -6.37
C GLY A 96 -0.40 -15.08 -7.08
N VAL A 97 0.47 -14.07 -7.23
CA VAL A 97 0.23 -12.93 -8.12
C VAL A 97 0.62 -13.33 -9.52
N PHE A 98 -0.35 -13.31 -10.42
CA PHE A 98 -0.11 -13.49 -11.84
C PHE A 98 0.22 -12.14 -12.47
N PRO A 99 1.42 -12.00 -13.06
CA PRO A 99 1.79 -10.80 -13.82
C PRO A 99 0.82 -10.62 -14.99
N THR A 100 0.50 -9.37 -15.32
CA THR A 100 -0.51 -9.07 -16.34
C THR A 100 -0.03 -8.17 -17.46
N PHE A 101 -0.96 -7.94 -18.38
CA PHE A 101 -0.78 -7.57 -19.76
C PHE A 101 -0.44 -6.08 -19.95
N THR A 102 -0.85 -5.21 -19.03
CA THR A 102 -0.92 -3.76 -19.27
C THR A 102 -0.84 -2.92 -17.99
N GLN A 103 -0.44 -1.65 -18.17
CA GLN A 103 -0.42 -0.67 -17.09
C GLN A 103 -1.83 -0.49 -16.48
N GLY A 104 -1.95 -0.55 -15.15
CA GLY A 104 -3.21 -0.27 -14.44
C GLY A 104 -4.19 -1.44 -14.29
N ASP A 105 -3.75 -2.67 -14.53
CA ASP A 105 -4.58 -3.88 -14.37
C ASP A 105 -5.04 -4.08 -12.91
N ASN A 106 -4.17 -3.75 -11.94
CA ASN A 106 -4.48 -3.95 -10.52
C ASN A 106 -5.44 -2.89 -9.94
N THR A 107 -5.70 -1.81 -10.68
CA THR A 107 -6.62 -0.74 -10.30
C THR A 107 -7.90 -0.75 -11.14
N GLY A 108 -8.04 -1.70 -12.07
CA GLY A 108 -9.16 -1.72 -13.03
C GLY A 108 -9.13 -0.60 -14.07
N ALA A 109 -8.11 0.26 -14.06
CA ALA A 109 -7.96 1.36 -15.00
C ALA A 109 -7.87 0.88 -16.45
N CYS A 110 -7.19 -0.25 -16.67
CA CYS A 110 -6.91 -0.80 -17.99
C CYS A 110 -8.16 -0.96 -18.87
N VAL A 111 -9.24 -1.58 -18.36
CA VAL A 111 -10.40 -1.92 -19.21
C VAL A 111 -11.12 -0.66 -19.68
N SER A 112 -11.51 0.24 -18.78
CA SER A 112 -12.18 1.48 -19.18
C SER A 112 -11.31 2.36 -20.07
N GLU A 113 -10.00 2.48 -19.78
CA GLU A 113 -9.06 3.28 -20.57
C GLU A 113 -8.87 2.74 -21.97
N ILE A 114 -8.73 1.42 -22.13
CA ILE A 114 -8.63 0.79 -23.45
C ILE A 114 -9.92 1.01 -24.24
N LEU A 115 -11.09 0.82 -23.61
CA LEU A 115 -12.37 1.03 -24.30
C LEU A 115 -12.58 2.49 -24.71
N HIS A 116 -12.27 3.44 -23.83
CA HIS A 116 -12.32 4.86 -24.16
C HIS A 116 -11.35 5.22 -25.28
N THR A 117 -10.10 4.75 -25.20
CA THR A 117 -9.10 5.03 -26.22
C THR A 117 -9.51 4.46 -27.57
N THR A 118 -9.88 3.18 -27.62
CA THR A 118 -10.15 2.47 -28.88
C THR A 118 -11.49 2.81 -29.51
N GLN A 119 -12.56 2.95 -28.71
CA GLN A 119 -13.90 3.15 -29.23
C GLN A 119 -14.32 4.62 -29.30
N VAL A 120 -13.61 5.51 -28.61
CA VAL A 120 -13.93 6.96 -28.56
C VAL A 120 -12.80 7.82 -29.14
N MET A 121 -11.59 7.73 -28.59
CA MET A 121 -10.50 8.63 -28.98
C MET A 121 -9.93 8.33 -30.37
N SER A 122 -9.58 7.07 -30.67
CA SER A 122 -8.96 6.68 -31.95
C SER A 122 -9.84 6.99 -33.17
N PRO A 123 -11.17 6.80 -33.13
CA PRO A 123 -12.04 7.24 -34.22
C PRO A 123 -12.05 8.77 -34.45
N LEU A 124 -11.80 9.57 -33.40
CA LEU A 124 -11.74 11.03 -33.46
C LEU A 124 -10.37 11.56 -33.91
N SER A 125 -9.28 10.90 -33.50
CA SER A 125 -7.90 11.32 -33.81
C SER A 125 -7.57 11.30 -35.31
N VAL A 126 -8.32 10.52 -36.09
CA VAL A 126 -8.16 10.44 -37.55
C VAL A 126 -8.95 11.53 -38.29
N LYS A 127 -9.91 12.20 -37.63
CA LYS A 127 -10.94 13.02 -38.31
C LYS A 127 -11.01 14.48 -37.86
N LYS A 128 -10.74 14.81 -36.58
CA LYS A 128 -10.86 16.18 -36.03
C LYS A 128 -9.98 16.39 -34.78
N ASN A 129 -8.78 16.94 -34.95
CA ASN A 129 -7.83 17.15 -33.83
C ASN A 129 -8.37 18.10 -32.74
N ASP A 130 -9.07 19.17 -33.10
CA ASP A 130 -9.63 20.10 -32.11
C ASP A 130 -10.72 19.45 -31.26
N SER A 131 -11.55 18.59 -31.87
CA SER A 131 -12.58 17.82 -31.17
C SER A 131 -11.97 16.80 -30.21
N LEU A 132 -10.83 16.18 -30.57
CA LEU A 132 -10.08 15.31 -29.68
C LEU A 132 -9.49 16.08 -28.48
N ALA A 133 -8.90 17.25 -28.73
CA ALA A 133 -8.35 18.09 -27.66
C ALA A 133 -9.44 18.53 -26.67
N GLN A 134 -10.62 18.91 -27.17
CA GLN A 134 -11.76 19.28 -26.35
C GLN A 134 -12.33 18.10 -25.55
N LEU A 135 -12.42 16.91 -26.16
CA LEU A 135 -12.81 15.68 -25.46
C LEU A 135 -11.81 15.34 -24.34
N MET A 136 -10.51 15.42 -24.61
CA MET A 136 -9.47 15.16 -23.62
C MET A 136 -9.54 16.15 -22.45
N ALA A 137 -9.77 17.43 -22.74
CA ALA A 137 -9.93 18.46 -21.71
C ALA A 137 -11.19 18.26 -20.85
N SER A 138 -12.28 17.77 -21.45
CA SER A 138 -13.55 17.52 -20.74
C SER A 138 -13.56 16.21 -19.96
N THR A 139 -12.76 15.22 -20.38
CA THR A 139 -12.76 13.87 -19.81
C THR A 139 -12.21 13.84 -18.39
N LYS A 140 -12.96 13.25 -17.46
CA LYS A 140 -12.52 12.99 -16.08
C LYS A 140 -12.31 11.48 -15.91
N ARG A 141 -11.27 11.16 -15.13
CA ARG A 141 -10.80 9.80 -14.88
C ARG A 141 -10.62 9.65 -13.38
N ILE A 142 -11.16 8.56 -12.84
CA ILE A 142 -10.99 8.13 -11.44
C ILE A 142 -10.67 6.65 -11.50
N CYS A 143 -9.55 6.24 -10.92
CA CYS A 143 -9.18 4.84 -10.78
C CYS A 143 -8.51 4.61 -9.43
N PHE A 144 -8.76 3.44 -8.84
CA PHE A 144 -8.15 3.05 -7.57
C PHE A 144 -8.22 1.54 -7.34
N ALA A 145 -7.29 1.03 -6.54
CA ALA A 145 -7.36 -0.29 -5.96
C ALA A 145 -8.13 -0.26 -4.63
N TYR A 146 -8.84 -1.34 -4.32
CA TYR A 146 -9.57 -1.54 -3.07
C TYR A 146 -9.66 -3.04 -2.72
N ARG A 147 -10.23 -3.35 -1.55
CA ARG A 147 -10.55 -4.73 -1.15
C ARG A 147 -12.06 -4.97 -1.14
N THR A 148 -12.49 -6.16 -1.55
CA THR A 148 -13.87 -6.59 -1.31
C THR A 148 -14.12 -6.77 0.19
N ASP A 149 -15.38 -6.88 0.60
CA ASP A 149 -15.75 -7.16 1.99
C ASP A 149 -15.18 -8.50 2.49
N ASN A 150 -14.86 -9.43 1.58
CA ASN A 150 -14.18 -10.70 1.87
C ASN A 150 -12.65 -10.58 1.87
N GLY A 151 -12.10 -9.39 1.65
CA GLY A 151 -10.67 -9.14 1.63
C GLY A 151 -9.98 -9.59 0.35
N GLU A 152 -10.68 -9.68 -0.79
CA GLU A 152 -10.07 -9.99 -2.11
C GLU A 152 -9.60 -8.69 -2.78
N SER A 153 -8.47 -8.75 -3.52
CA SER A 153 -7.93 -7.57 -4.22
C SER A 153 -8.79 -7.22 -5.44
N ALA A 154 -9.19 -5.96 -5.54
CA ALA A 154 -10.08 -5.47 -6.59
C ALA A 154 -9.65 -4.09 -7.11
N GLY A 155 -10.15 -3.74 -8.29
CA GLY A 155 -9.89 -2.47 -8.96
C GLY A 155 -11.16 -1.83 -9.49
N PHE A 156 -11.22 -0.50 -9.43
CA PHE A 156 -12.32 0.31 -9.93
C PHE A 156 -11.79 1.38 -10.87
N SER A 157 -12.48 1.59 -11.98
CA SER A 157 -12.26 2.76 -12.82
C SER A 157 -13.55 3.36 -13.35
N LEU A 158 -13.52 4.68 -13.50
CA LEU A 158 -14.54 5.51 -14.12
C LEU A 158 -13.86 6.43 -15.12
N ILE A 159 -14.38 6.43 -16.35
CA ILE A 159 -14.09 7.45 -17.35
C ILE A 159 -15.40 8.12 -17.71
N VAL A 160 -15.43 9.44 -17.64
CA VAL A 160 -16.60 10.25 -17.98
C VAL A 160 -16.21 11.41 -18.87
N SER A 161 -16.98 11.60 -19.94
CA SER A 161 -16.91 12.77 -20.82
C SER A 161 -18.25 13.50 -20.71
N PRO A 162 -18.43 14.38 -19.72
CA PRO A 162 -19.74 14.97 -19.38
C PRO A 162 -20.28 15.90 -20.47
N ASN A 163 -19.37 16.53 -21.22
CA ASN A 163 -19.69 17.48 -22.29
C ASN A 163 -19.53 16.87 -23.69
N GLY A 164 -18.94 15.68 -23.79
CA GLY A 164 -18.58 15.09 -25.08
C GLY A 164 -17.42 15.82 -25.78
N ASP A 165 -17.37 15.66 -27.11
CA ASP A 165 -16.49 16.37 -28.03
C ASP A 165 -17.07 17.75 -28.45
N ALA A 166 -16.41 18.44 -29.37
CA ALA A 166 -16.82 19.75 -29.88
C ALA A 166 -18.24 19.80 -30.47
N ASP A 167 -18.72 18.67 -31.01
CA ASP A 167 -20.05 18.55 -31.61
C ASP A 167 -21.10 18.07 -30.57
N GLY A 168 -20.71 17.93 -29.30
CA GLY A 168 -21.55 17.34 -28.23
C GLY A 168 -21.75 15.83 -28.37
N LYS A 169 -21.01 15.17 -29.27
CA LYS A 169 -21.01 13.71 -29.46
C LYS A 169 -20.07 13.06 -28.45
N HIS A 170 -20.12 11.73 -28.32
CA HIS A 170 -19.29 10.99 -27.36
C HIS A 170 -19.48 11.41 -25.90
N LYS A 171 -20.63 12.01 -25.56
CA LYS A 171 -21.04 12.28 -24.19
C LYS A 171 -21.46 10.98 -23.50
N GLY A 172 -20.91 10.72 -22.32
CA GLY A 172 -21.25 9.53 -21.55
C GLY A 172 -20.17 9.12 -20.57
N TRP A 173 -20.24 7.87 -20.14
CA TRP A 173 -19.34 7.28 -19.15
C TRP A 173 -19.21 5.76 -19.31
N ILE A 174 -18.11 5.24 -18.77
CA ILE A 174 -17.82 3.82 -18.56
C ILE A 174 -17.31 3.65 -17.14
N ILE A 175 -17.86 2.68 -16.43
CA ILE A 175 -17.33 2.12 -15.20
C ILE A 175 -16.85 0.71 -15.50
N SER A 176 -15.65 0.36 -15.03
CA SER A 176 -15.24 -1.04 -14.97
C SER A 176 -14.74 -1.41 -13.60
N THR A 177 -15.13 -2.59 -13.14
CA THR A 177 -14.56 -3.23 -11.95
C THR A 177 -13.83 -4.49 -12.36
N ILE A 178 -12.74 -4.79 -11.65
CA ILE A 178 -11.99 -6.03 -11.76
C ILE A 178 -11.90 -6.67 -10.38
N GLN A 179 -12.35 -7.91 -10.28
CA GLN A 179 -12.25 -8.72 -9.07
C GLN A 179 -11.10 -9.70 -9.19
N ASN A 180 -10.46 -10.03 -8.07
CA ASN A 180 -9.31 -10.95 -7.97
C ASN A 180 -8.11 -10.48 -8.80
N THR A 181 -7.73 -9.21 -8.67
CA THR A 181 -6.66 -8.58 -9.48
C THR A 181 -5.29 -9.25 -9.39
N THR A 182 -5.05 -10.10 -8.40
CA THR A 182 -3.81 -10.86 -8.26
C THR A 182 -3.88 -12.24 -8.91
N ASP A 183 -5.08 -12.82 -9.12
CA ASP A 183 -5.22 -14.21 -9.59
C ASP A 183 -4.96 -14.33 -11.10
N HIS A 184 -4.92 -15.55 -11.61
CA HIS A 184 -4.78 -15.83 -13.04
C HIS A 184 -5.88 -15.11 -13.84
N TYR A 185 -5.55 -14.53 -14.99
CA TYR A 185 -6.45 -13.65 -15.74
C TYR A 185 -7.81 -14.28 -16.11
N LYS A 186 -7.86 -15.60 -16.34
CA LYS A 186 -9.13 -16.35 -16.53
C LYS A 186 -10.07 -16.35 -15.31
N LYS A 187 -9.54 -16.14 -14.12
CA LYS A 187 -10.30 -16.08 -12.85
C LYS A 187 -10.69 -14.66 -12.46
N ARG A 188 -10.16 -13.66 -13.17
CA ARG A 188 -10.49 -12.25 -12.95
C ARG A 188 -11.85 -11.95 -13.56
N LYS A 189 -12.79 -11.56 -12.70
CA LYS A 189 -14.14 -11.20 -13.11
C LYS A 189 -14.17 -9.70 -13.39
N ILE A 190 -14.63 -9.35 -14.58
CA ILE A 190 -14.76 -7.97 -15.05
C ILE A 190 -16.24 -7.64 -15.19
N THR A 191 -16.64 -6.53 -14.58
CA THR A 191 -17.94 -5.93 -14.85
C THR A 191 -17.70 -4.60 -15.55
N VAL A 192 -18.34 -4.40 -16.70
CA VAL A 192 -18.35 -3.11 -17.42
C VAL A 192 -19.78 -2.59 -17.44
N LEU A 193 -19.98 -1.40 -16.89
CA LEU A 193 -21.22 -0.63 -16.97
C LEU A 193 -20.96 0.60 -17.83
N ALA A 194 -21.78 0.85 -18.83
CA ALA A 194 -21.60 2.02 -19.69
C ALA A 194 -22.92 2.64 -20.13
N SER A 195 -22.91 3.95 -20.30
CA SER A 195 -24.01 4.65 -20.99
C SER A 195 -24.18 4.10 -22.42
N SER A 196 -25.42 3.92 -22.86
CA SER A 196 -25.75 3.16 -24.09
C SER A 196 -25.01 3.62 -25.36
N ASN A 197 -24.69 4.91 -25.44
CA ASN A 197 -24.15 5.55 -26.63
C ASN A 197 -22.62 5.68 -26.59
N TYR A 198 -21.98 5.25 -25.50
CA TYR A 198 -20.56 5.48 -25.27
C TYR A 198 -19.67 4.29 -25.67
N ILE A 199 -20.21 3.07 -25.56
CA ILE A 199 -19.60 1.85 -26.11
C ILE A 199 -20.43 1.42 -27.32
N SER A 200 -19.79 1.16 -28.46
CA SER A 200 -20.48 0.77 -29.69
C SER A 200 -20.95 -0.69 -29.67
N THR A 201 -20.22 -1.54 -28.96
CA THR A 201 -20.53 -2.96 -28.75
C THR A 201 -21.94 -3.17 -28.20
N LYS A 202 -22.68 -4.15 -28.77
CA LYS A 202 -24.00 -4.55 -28.27
C LYS A 202 -23.85 -5.27 -26.92
N ALA A 203 -24.61 -4.85 -25.92
CA ALA A 203 -24.55 -5.45 -24.60
C ALA A 203 -25.44 -6.70 -24.51
N PRO A 204 -25.01 -7.73 -23.76
CA PRO A 204 -25.86 -8.88 -23.46
C PRO A 204 -27.02 -8.50 -22.55
N VAL A 205 -26.83 -7.51 -21.67
CA VAL A 205 -27.84 -7.03 -20.73
C VAL A 205 -27.96 -5.51 -20.84
N MET A 206 -29.20 -5.04 -20.96
CA MET A 206 -29.58 -3.63 -20.85
C MET A 206 -30.33 -3.45 -19.53
N ILE A 207 -29.84 -2.56 -18.67
CA ILE A 207 -30.49 -2.26 -17.39
C ILE A 207 -31.23 -0.95 -17.52
N THR A 208 -32.50 -0.93 -17.20
CA THR A 208 -33.30 0.29 -17.17
C THR A 208 -32.96 1.11 -15.93
N MET A 209 -32.66 2.39 -16.13
CA MET A 209 -32.36 3.37 -15.08
C MET A 209 -33.64 4.10 -14.69
N ASP A 210 -34.60 3.34 -14.17
CA ASP A 210 -35.91 3.80 -13.73
C ASP A 210 -35.90 4.36 -12.29
N SER A 211 -34.87 4.02 -11.50
CA SER A 211 -34.66 4.55 -10.15
C SER A 211 -33.17 4.62 -9.78
N PRO A 212 -32.79 5.46 -8.79
CA PRO A 212 -31.43 5.45 -8.26
C PRO A 212 -31.06 4.13 -7.55
N MET A 213 -32.04 3.30 -7.16
CA MET A 213 -31.77 1.97 -6.60
C MET A 213 -31.25 0.99 -7.66
N SER A 214 -31.61 1.19 -8.93
CA SER A 214 -31.22 0.33 -10.04
C SER A 214 -29.71 0.38 -10.27
N ILE A 215 -29.07 1.54 -10.19
CA ILE A 215 -27.60 1.64 -10.25
C ILE A 215 -26.92 1.18 -8.96
N GLU A 216 -27.53 1.41 -7.80
CA GLU A 216 -26.96 0.95 -6.53
C GLU A 216 -26.85 -0.58 -6.47
N ALA A 217 -27.89 -1.30 -6.89
CA ALA A 217 -27.89 -2.77 -6.95
C ALA A 217 -26.77 -3.30 -7.86
N GLU A 218 -26.56 -2.64 -9.00
CA GLU A 218 -25.54 -3.01 -9.98
C GLU A 218 -24.13 -2.70 -9.47
N LEU A 219 -23.93 -1.57 -8.80
CA LEU A 219 -22.68 -1.24 -8.13
C LEU A 219 -22.37 -2.24 -7.01
N LYS A 220 -23.36 -2.63 -6.19
CA LYS A 220 -23.19 -3.66 -5.14
C LYS A 220 -22.72 -4.98 -5.73
N ALA A 221 -23.39 -5.45 -6.78
CA ALA A 221 -23.03 -6.69 -7.47
C ALA A 221 -21.67 -6.62 -8.21
N ALA A 222 -21.19 -5.43 -8.56
CA ALA A 222 -19.93 -5.25 -9.29
C ALA A 222 -18.73 -4.99 -8.38
N ILE A 223 -18.92 -4.31 -7.24
CA ILE A 223 -17.86 -3.81 -6.37
C ILE A 223 -17.61 -4.76 -5.18
N HIS A 224 -18.65 -5.38 -4.62
CA HIS A 224 -18.52 -6.23 -3.42
C HIS A 224 -17.81 -5.53 -2.24
N ASN A 225 -18.03 -4.23 -2.08
CA ASN A 225 -17.61 -3.47 -0.91
C ASN A 225 -18.62 -2.35 -0.63
N ASP A 226 -19.40 -2.48 0.43
CA ASP A 226 -20.49 -1.55 0.74
C ASP A 226 -20.01 -0.11 0.98
N LYS A 227 -18.82 0.08 1.58
CA LYS A 227 -18.25 1.41 1.83
C LYS A 227 -17.80 2.07 0.53
N VAL A 228 -17.18 1.33 -0.39
CA VAL A 228 -16.82 1.81 -1.72
C VAL A 228 -18.07 2.10 -2.56
N VAL A 229 -19.11 1.26 -2.48
CA VAL A 229 -20.41 1.55 -3.13
C VAL A 229 -21.01 2.83 -2.58
N LYS A 230 -21.02 3.04 -1.26
CA LYS A 230 -21.52 4.28 -0.63
C LYS A 230 -20.75 5.52 -1.10
N LEU A 231 -19.45 5.38 -1.34
CA LEU A 231 -18.61 6.44 -1.90
C LEU A 231 -18.96 6.72 -3.37
N ILE A 232 -19.01 5.68 -4.21
CA ILE A 232 -19.23 5.82 -5.66
C ILE A 232 -20.65 6.27 -5.97
N LYS A 233 -21.68 5.78 -5.27
CA LYS A 233 -23.07 6.11 -5.60
C LYS A 233 -23.40 7.61 -5.57
N ARG A 234 -22.64 8.40 -4.81
CA ARG A 234 -22.79 9.86 -4.72
C ARG A 234 -22.56 10.57 -6.04
N ILE A 235 -21.79 9.97 -6.96
CA ILE A 235 -21.58 10.55 -8.29
C ILE A 235 -22.81 10.47 -9.18
N PHE A 236 -23.85 9.73 -8.79
CA PHE A 236 -25.09 9.61 -9.53
C PHE A 236 -26.19 10.47 -8.89
N ASN A 237 -26.87 11.25 -9.70
CA ASN A 237 -28.09 11.95 -9.34
C ASN A 237 -29.27 10.97 -9.22
N GLN A 238 -30.40 11.43 -8.69
CA GLN A 238 -31.61 10.61 -8.54
C GLN A 238 -32.15 10.09 -9.88
N ASP A 239 -31.91 10.81 -10.97
CA ASP A 239 -32.29 10.42 -12.34
C ASP A 239 -31.27 9.50 -13.03
N GLY A 240 -30.24 9.05 -12.30
CA GLY A 240 -29.16 8.20 -12.81
C GLY A 240 -28.11 8.94 -13.66
N SER A 241 -28.25 10.25 -13.85
CA SER A 241 -27.23 11.08 -14.51
C SER A 241 -26.01 11.29 -13.60
N LEU A 242 -24.87 11.66 -14.17
CA LEU A 242 -23.65 11.91 -13.40
C LEU A 242 -23.64 13.34 -12.82
N ASN A 243 -23.25 13.44 -11.55
CA ASN A 243 -23.05 14.68 -10.83
C ASN A 243 -21.58 15.13 -10.95
N GLU A 244 -21.34 16.16 -11.76
CA GLU A 244 -19.99 16.67 -12.02
C GLU A 244 -19.30 17.20 -10.76
N MET A 245 -20.04 17.82 -9.84
CA MET A 245 -19.46 18.32 -8.58
C MET A 245 -19.00 17.16 -7.70
N GLU A 246 -19.80 16.10 -7.58
CA GLU A 246 -19.43 14.91 -6.81
C GLU A 246 -18.28 14.15 -7.44
N ILE A 247 -18.18 14.10 -8.78
CA ILE A 247 -17.00 13.56 -9.48
C ILE A 247 -15.74 14.37 -9.15
N LYS A 248 -15.84 15.70 -9.19
CA LYS A 248 -14.70 16.58 -8.83
C LYS A 248 -14.28 16.37 -7.37
N ARG A 249 -15.25 16.29 -6.45
CA ARG A 249 -15.03 16.02 -5.02
C ARG A 249 -14.37 14.65 -4.81
N LEU A 250 -14.89 13.60 -5.42
CA LEU A 250 -14.32 12.26 -5.31
C LEU A 250 -12.89 12.24 -5.84
N LYS A 251 -12.63 12.87 -6.99
CA LYS A 251 -11.28 12.96 -7.57
C LYS A 251 -10.29 13.70 -6.65
N SER A 252 -10.70 14.74 -5.93
CA SER A 252 -9.80 15.46 -5.01
C SER A 252 -9.44 14.64 -3.75
N ARG A 253 -10.30 13.69 -3.36
CA ARG A 253 -10.10 12.82 -2.20
C ARG A 253 -9.13 11.66 -2.48
N ILE A 254 -9.06 11.22 -3.73
CA ILE A 254 -8.28 10.06 -4.16
C ILE A 254 -6.97 10.53 -4.77
N LYS A 255 -5.85 10.28 -4.09
CA LYS A 255 -4.51 10.69 -4.53
C LYS A 255 -3.60 9.46 -4.73
N PRO A 256 -2.63 9.52 -5.65
CA PRO A 256 -1.66 8.43 -5.85
C PRO A 256 -0.86 8.13 -4.59
N SER A 257 -0.43 6.87 -4.43
CA SER A 257 0.42 6.35 -3.35
C SER A 257 -0.10 6.43 -1.93
N ILE A 258 -1.19 7.16 -1.68
CA ILE A 258 -1.80 7.28 -0.36
C ILE A 258 -3.20 6.67 -0.36
N ASN A 259 -3.66 6.29 0.82
CA ASN A 259 -5.05 5.91 1.01
C ASN A 259 -5.95 7.16 0.90
N ILE A 260 -7.23 6.96 0.55
CA ILE A 260 -8.21 8.02 0.39
C ILE A 260 -8.18 9.01 1.56
N ASP A 261 -8.28 10.30 1.25
CA ASP A 261 -8.25 11.40 2.23
C ASP A 261 -6.99 11.45 3.10
N ASP A 262 -5.89 10.83 2.69
CA ASP A 262 -4.67 10.69 3.50
C ASP A 262 -4.94 9.99 4.85
N ARG A 263 -5.86 9.01 4.80
CA ARG A 263 -6.37 8.30 5.98
C ARG A 263 -5.26 7.75 6.86
N ASN A 264 -4.26 7.08 6.28
CA ASN A 264 -3.23 6.39 7.08
C ASN A 264 -2.47 7.36 7.99
N ARG A 265 -2.11 8.56 7.50
CA ARG A 265 -1.42 9.57 8.31
C ARG A 265 -2.35 10.15 9.37
N LYS A 266 -3.56 10.54 8.97
CA LYS A 266 -4.55 11.14 9.87
C LYS A 266 -4.98 10.16 10.97
N GLU A 267 -5.14 8.89 10.64
CA GLU A 267 -5.45 7.82 11.59
C GLU A 267 -4.29 7.59 12.56
N ALA A 268 -3.05 7.54 12.08
CA ALA A 268 -1.87 7.46 12.95
C ALA A 268 -1.80 8.63 13.95
N GLN A 269 -2.04 9.86 13.47
CA GLN A 269 -2.07 11.06 14.33
C GLN A 269 -3.20 10.96 15.37
N PHE A 270 -4.41 10.60 14.93
CA PHE A 270 -5.59 10.52 15.79
C PHE A 270 -5.48 9.40 16.84
N ASN A 271 -4.91 8.26 16.46
CA ASN A 271 -4.66 7.12 17.35
C ASN A 271 -3.58 7.43 18.38
N CYS A 272 -2.51 8.15 18.00
CA CYS A 272 -1.51 8.65 18.93
C CYS A 272 -2.13 9.52 20.03
N LEU A 273 -3.01 10.44 19.66
CA LEU A 273 -3.74 11.28 20.64
C LEU A 273 -4.71 10.46 21.50
N HIS A 274 -5.34 9.43 20.92
CA HIS A 274 -6.22 8.54 21.66
C HIS A 274 -5.45 7.72 22.71
N GLU A 275 -4.29 7.16 22.35
CA GLU A 275 -3.39 6.46 23.27
C GLU A 275 -3.00 7.37 24.46
N TRP A 276 -2.60 8.61 24.20
CA TRP A 276 -2.25 9.55 25.27
C TRP A 276 -3.45 9.94 26.16
N LEU A 277 -4.65 10.02 25.59
CA LEU A 277 -5.87 10.23 26.36
C LEU A 277 -6.19 9.04 27.26
N GLN A 278 -6.10 7.81 26.74
CA GLN A 278 -6.32 6.58 27.52
C GLN A 278 -5.32 6.44 28.67
N GLN A 279 -4.05 6.76 28.42
CA GLN A 279 -3.02 6.72 29.47
C GLN A 279 -3.27 7.71 30.62
N ARG A 280 -4.02 8.78 30.38
CA ARG A 280 -4.23 9.87 31.34
C ARG A 280 -5.65 9.93 31.90
N SER A 281 -6.60 9.20 31.33
CA SER A 281 -7.98 9.14 31.80
C SER A 281 -8.26 7.79 32.45
N ASN A 282 -8.86 7.79 33.64
CA ASN A 282 -9.29 6.56 34.34
C ASN A 282 -10.58 5.95 33.74
N THR A 283 -10.98 6.39 32.54
CA THR A 283 -12.20 5.97 31.87
C THR A 283 -11.79 5.29 30.58
N ASP A 284 -12.33 4.10 30.33
CA ASP A 284 -12.28 3.47 29.01
C ASP A 284 -12.95 4.41 28.01
N LEU A 285 -12.15 5.27 27.37
CA LEU A 285 -12.61 6.06 26.25
C LEU A 285 -12.94 5.07 25.13
N HIS A 286 -14.23 4.84 24.91
CA HIS A 286 -14.70 4.08 23.76
C HIS A 286 -14.08 4.61 22.48
N ILE A 287 -13.79 3.69 21.56
CA ILE A 287 -13.38 4.00 20.19
C ILE A 287 -14.39 5.02 19.64
N ASP A 288 -13.87 6.12 19.09
CA ASP A 288 -14.68 7.22 18.57
C ASP A 288 -15.48 6.66 17.37
N ILE A 289 -16.75 6.26 17.57
CA ILE A 289 -17.60 5.63 16.53
C ILE A 289 -17.60 6.45 15.23
N ALA A 290 -17.40 7.77 15.35
CA ALA A 290 -17.22 8.68 14.23
C ALA A 290 -16.13 8.23 13.22
N THR A 291 -15.07 7.53 13.64
CA THR A 291 -13.99 7.06 12.74
C THR A 291 -14.45 5.97 11.76
N GLU A 292 -15.61 5.36 12.01
CA GLU A 292 -16.20 4.37 11.11
C GLU A 292 -16.89 5.00 9.89
N ASP A 293 -17.21 6.31 9.94
CA ASP A 293 -17.78 7.02 8.80
C ASP A 293 -16.76 7.17 7.67
N ILE A 294 -17.22 6.99 6.44
CA ILE A 294 -16.40 7.07 5.23
C ILE A 294 -15.90 8.49 4.94
N ASP A 295 -16.50 9.50 5.57
CA ASP A 295 -16.13 10.91 5.40
C ASP A 295 -15.34 11.47 6.60
N PHE A 296 -15.12 10.68 7.65
CA PHE A 296 -14.45 11.15 8.87
C PHE A 296 -13.09 11.79 8.60
N PHE A 297 -12.31 11.16 7.70
CA PHE A 297 -10.96 11.61 7.37
C PHE A 297 -10.93 12.70 6.30
N GLN A 298 -12.07 13.11 5.74
CA GLN A 298 -12.13 14.22 4.80
C GLN A 298 -11.66 15.51 5.47
N ASP A 299 -10.93 16.34 4.71
CA ASP A 299 -10.53 17.68 5.15
C ASP A 299 -11.76 18.50 5.59
N GLY A 300 -11.60 19.32 6.62
CA GLY A 300 -12.65 20.02 7.37
C GLY A 300 -13.25 19.16 8.50
N ILE A 301 -13.73 17.95 8.18
CA ILE A 301 -14.33 17.04 9.16
C ILE A 301 -13.24 16.54 10.11
N TYR A 302 -12.14 16.05 9.55
CA TYR A 302 -11.00 15.57 10.33
C TYR A 302 -10.45 16.64 11.27
N GLU A 303 -10.20 17.86 10.77
CA GLU A 303 -9.64 18.96 11.55
C GLU A 303 -10.55 19.38 12.71
N PHE A 304 -11.87 19.32 12.50
CA PHE A 304 -12.84 19.57 13.57
C PHE A 304 -12.70 18.53 14.70
N HIS A 305 -12.67 17.24 14.35
CA HIS A 305 -12.53 16.15 15.34
C HIS A 305 -11.13 16.15 16.00
N LEU A 306 -10.08 16.42 15.23
CA LEU A 306 -8.71 16.57 15.72
C LEU A 306 -8.63 17.70 16.76
N LYS A 307 -9.17 18.89 16.44
CA LYS A 307 -9.20 20.04 17.36
C LYS A 307 -9.96 19.72 18.65
N LYS A 308 -11.10 19.04 18.55
CA LYS A 308 -11.88 18.60 19.73
C LYS A 308 -11.07 17.64 20.61
N LYS A 309 -10.39 16.66 20.00
CA LYS A 309 -9.57 15.67 20.71
C LYS A 309 -8.36 16.32 21.39
N LEU A 310 -7.64 17.18 20.68
CA LEU A 310 -6.53 17.96 21.23
C LEU A 310 -6.98 18.86 22.39
N GLY A 311 -8.08 19.58 22.23
CA GLY A 311 -8.62 20.44 23.28
C GLY A 311 -9.03 19.67 24.53
N THR A 312 -9.58 18.46 24.36
CA THR A 312 -9.91 17.55 25.48
C THR A 312 -8.65 17.12 26.22
N LEU A 313 -7.61 16.69 25.50
CA LEU A 313 -6.34 16.29 26.09
C LEU A 313 -5.65 17.46 26.79
N ALA A 314 -5.59 18.64 26.16
CA ALA A 314 -5.01 19.85 26.73
C ALA A 314 -5.75 20.30 28.00
N ALA A 315 -7.08 20.23 28.02
CA ALA A 315 -7.88 20.53 29.20
C ALA A 315 -7.58 19.56 30.35
N LEU A 316 -7.45 18.27 30.06
CA LEU A 316 -7.10 17.25 31.04
C LEU A 316 -5.70 17.47 31.62
N LEU A 317 -4.71 17.79 30.79
CA LEU A 317 -3.37 18.16 31.25
C LEU A 317 -3.40 19.38 32.18
N ARG A 318 -4.18 20.39 31.81
CA ARG A 318 -4.25 21.66 32.56
C ARG A 318 -4.87 21.53 33.95
N GLN A 319 -5.58 20.44 34.23
CA GLN A 319 -6.11 20.14 35.57
C GLN A 319 -5.00 19.99 36.62
N ASN A 320 -3.79 19.62 36.20
CA ASN A 320 -2.63 19.62 37.09
C ASN A 320 -2.13 21.06 37.33
N SER A 321 -2.09 21.47 38.61
CA SER A 321 -1.68 22.81 39.02
C SER A 321 -0.24 23.18 38.65
N ASN A 322 0.63 22.18 38.47
CA ASN A 322 2.03 22.39 38.13
C ASN A 322 2.23 22.76 36.66
N VAL A 323 1.24 22.52 35.80
CA VAL A 323 1.33 22.84 34.37
C VAL A 323 1.29 24.36 34.19
N THR A 324 2.29 24.91 33.51
CA THR A 324 2.42 26.36 33.27
C THR A 324 1.84 26.78 31.92
N LYS A 325 1.82 25.88 30.94
CA LYS A 325 1.30 26.14 29.59
C LYS A 325 -0.21 26.38 29.56
N THR A 326 -0.66 27.28 28.70
CA THR A 326 -2.08 27.49 28.40
C THR A 326 -2.66 26.32 27.58
N ILE A 327 -3.99 26.20 27.55
CA ILE A 327 -4.68 25.19 26.73
C ILE A 327 -4.31 25.33 25.24
N SER A 328 -4.18 26.57 24.75
CA SER A 328 -3.80 26.84 23.36
C SER A 328 -2.38 26.39 23.05
N GLU A 329 -1.42 26.66 23.95
CA GLU A 329 -0.04 26.19 23.79
C GLU A 329 0.05 24.66 23.83
N LEU A 330 -0.62 24.03 24.79
CA LEU A 330 -0.69 22.56 24.89
C LEU A 330 -1.28 21.96 23.62
N THR A 331 -2.38 22.53 23.11
CA THR A 331 -3.01 22.09 21.86
C THR A 331 -2.04 22.14 20.69
N LEU A 332 -1.29 23.24 20.55
CA LEU A 332 -0.29 23.40 19.48
C LEU A 332 0.87 22.40 19.63
N ILE A 333 1.41 22.25 20.85
CA ILE A 333 2.50 21.30 21.14
C ILE A 333 2.07 19.87 20.82
N LEU A 334 0.92 19.43 21.34
CA LEU A 334 0.39 18.08 21.12
C LEU A 334 0.08 17.81 19.65
N ASN A 335 -0.46 18.80 18.93
CA ASN A 335 -0.69 18.69 17.49
C ASN A 335 0.63 18.47 16.75
N ASN A 336 1.64 19.28 17.06
CA ASN A 336 2.96 19.21 16.43
C ASN A 336 3.67 17.88 16.70
N ILE A 337 3.59 17.36 17.92
CA ILE A 337 4.22 16.08 18.27
C ILE A 337 3.45 14.92 17.63
N SER A 338 2.12 14.90 17.71
CA SER A 338 1.30 13.83 17.10
C SER A 338 1.46 13.77 15.57
N GLU A 339 1.59 14.91 14.90
CA GLU A 339 1.88 14.99 13.47
C GLU A 339 3.25 14.38 13.12
N ARG A 340 4.25 14.57 13.98
CA ARG A 340 5.59 13.99 13.79
C ARG A 340 5.60 12.49 13.97
N VAL A 341 4.86 11.99 14.96
CA VAL A 341 4.63 10.54 15.13
C VAL A 341 3.99 9.96 13.86
N ALA A 342 2.92 10.58 13.37
CA ALA A 342 2.26 10.15 12.13
C ALA A 342 3.19 10.21 10.92
N SER A 343 4.02 11.26 10.81
CA SER A 343 5.01 11.40 9.73
C SER A 343 6.04 10.27 9.74
N PHE A 344 6.56 9.87 10.92
CA PHE A 344 7.45 8.72 11.02
C PHE A 344 6.76 7.40 10.69
N GLU A 345 5.51 7.23 11.11
CA GLU A 345 4.75 6.06 10.69
C GLU A 345 4.58 6.03 9.16
N MET A 346 4.32 7.17 8.51
CA MET A 346 4.26 7.24 7.04
C MET A 346 5.60 6.95 6.37
N LEU A 347 6.72 7.46 6.89
CA LEU A 347 8.05 7.10 6.40
C LEU A 347 8.34 5.59 6.54
N ALA A 348 7.84 4.97 7.62
CA ALA A 348 7.92 3.51 7.78
C ALA A 348 7.08 2.78 6.72
N GLU A 349 5.88 3.27 6.43
CA GLU A 349 5.03 2.72 5.36
C GLU A 349 5.64 2.89 3.97
N GLU A 350 6.22 4.04 3.67
CA GLU A 350 6.95 4.29 2.42
C GLU A 350 8.18 3.38 2.29
N SER A 351 8.79 3.03 3.42
CA SER A 351 9.96 2.16 3.50
C SER A 351 9.60 0.66 3.58
N TYR A 352 8.37 0.24 3.28
CA TYR A 352 7.91 -1.16 3.41
C TYR A 352 8.81 -2.22 2.76
N ARG A 353 9.62 -1.83 1.77
CA ARG A 353 10.59 -2.71 1.11
C ARG A 353 11.92 -2.80 1.86
N ASN A 354 12.32 -1.79 2.61
CA ASN A 354 13.48 -1.83 3.47
C ASN A 354 13.00 -1.98 4.91
N ILE A 355 12.83 -3.24 5.33
CA ILE A 355 12.27 -3.58 6.64
C ILE A 355 13.11 -2.97 7.77
N GLU A 356 14.43 -2.99 7.63
CA GLU A 356 15.35 -2.42 8.62
C GLU A 356 15.13 -0.91 8.79
N LEU A 357 15.03 -0.17 7.68
CA LEU A 357 14.76 1.27 7.68
C LEU A 357 13.35 1.58 8.22
N ALA A 358 12.34 0.82 7.79
CA ALA A 358 10.97 0.95 8.30
C ALA A 358 10.89 0.72 9.81
N ASN A 359 11.63 -0.24 10.33
CA ASN A 359 11.69 -0.53 11.76
C ASN A 359 12.37 0.58 12.56
N THR A 360 13.39 1.25 12.00
CA THR A 360 13.98 2.45 12.62
C THR A 360 12.96 3.59 12.72
N TYR A 361 12.20 3.88 11.66
CA TYR A 361 11.15 4.90 11.72
C TYR A 361 10.05 4.55 12.73
N LYS A 362 9.62 3.28 12.80
CA LYS A 362 8.68 2.82 13.84
C LYS A 362 9.24 2.98 15.25
N ALA A 363 10.52 2.68 15.44
CA ALA A 363 11.19 2.85 16.73
C ALA A 363 11.26 4.33 17.15
N LEU A 364 11.54 5.24 16.21
CA LEU A 364 11.50 6.69 16.44
C LEU A 364 10.10 7.19 16.79
N ALA A 365 9.07 6.77 16.05
CA ALA A 365 7.67 7.09 16.37
C ALA A 365 7.31 6.64 17.80
N LYS A 366 7.66 5.39 18.15
CA LYS A 366 7.45 4.85 19.50
C LYS A 366 8.22 5.63 20.57
N ARG A 367 9.47 6.01 20.29
CA ARG A 367 10.30 6.78 21.21
C ARG A 367 9.67 8.13 21.51
N ILE A 368 9.23 8.86 20.48
CA ILE A 368 8.54 10.15 20.63
C ILE A 368 7.26 10.00 21.45
N LYS A 369 6.45 8.95 21.18
CA LYS A 369 5.24 8.66 21.98
C LYS A 369 5.56 8.48 23.47
N LEU A 370 6.62 7.73 23.80
CA LEU A 370 7.05 7.47 25.18
C LEU A 370 7.60 8.73 25.86
N GLU A 371 8.44 9.50 25.18
CA GLU A 371 8.98 10.75 25.74
C GLU A 371 7.88 11.78 25.97
N THR A 372 6.89 11.86 25.08
CA THR A 372 5.72 12.75 25.24
C THR A 372 4.89 12.40 26.47
N ALA A 373 4.74 11.10 26.78
CA ALA A 373 4.06 10.66 27.99
C ALA A 373 4.79 11.12 29.26
N SER A 374 6.11 11.33 29.20
CA SER A 374 6.93 11.81 30.32
C SER A 374 6.94 13.33 30.52
N LEU A 375 6.36 14.11 29.60
CA LEU A 375 6.31 15.57 29.72
C LEU A 375 5.43 16.01 30.89
N THR A 376 5.95 16.94 31.69
CA THR A 376 5.27 17.51 32.86
C THR A 376 4.61 18.85 32.56
N PHE A 377 5.08 19.57 31.53
CA PHE A 377 4.65 20.92 31.15
C PHE A 377 4.77 21.95 32.28
N ASP A 378 5.74 21.78 33.17
CA ASP A 378 5.92 22.58 34.39
C ASP A 378 6.77 23.85 34.18
N GLY A 379 7.27 24.08 32.96
CA GLY A 379 8.11 25.24 32.62
C GLY A 379 9.56 25.11 33.07
N THR A 380 9.97 23.96 33.62
CA THR A 380 11.38 23.70 33.90
C THR A 380 12.17 23.60 32.59
N ARG A 381 13.42 24.10 32.59
CA ARG A 381 14.26 24.09 31.38
C ARG A 381 14.43 22.68 30.76
N PRO A 382 14.62 21.59 31.53
CA PRO A 382 14.67 20.24 30.96
C PRO A 382 13.37 19.84 30.24
N ASP A 383 12.21 20.19 30.80
CA ASP A 383 10.91 19.89 30.19
C ASP A 383 10.67 20.74 28.94
N GLU A 384 10.99 22.04 28.97
CA GLU A 384 10.94 22.93 27.80
C GLU A 384 11.87 22.47 26.68
N ASN A 385 13.09 22.04 27.01
CA ASN A 385 14.03 21.47 26.03
C ASN A 385 13.44 20.23 25.34
N LYS A 386 12.81 19.32 26.10
CA LYS A 386 12.12 18.16 25.53
C LYS A 386 10.93 18.57 24.67
N ILE A 387 10.12 19.52 25.11
CA ILE A 387 9.01 20.07 24.32
C ILE A 387 9.53 20.61 22.99
N ILE A 388 10.61 21.39 22.99
CA ILE A 388 11.24 21.91 21.77
C ILE A 388 11.71 20.75 20.88
N GLY A 389 12.50 19.82 21.43
CA GLY A 389 13.05 18.68 20.70
C GLY A 389 11.98 17.82 20.02
N LEU A 390 10.86 17.59 20.71
CA LEU A 390 9.75 16.78 20.20
C LEU A 390 8.82 17.55 19.26
N SER A 391 8.47 18.80 19.58
CA SER A 391 7.45 19.57 18.85
C SER A 391 8.00 20.40 17.69
N GLN A 392 9.33 20.54 17.58
CA GLN A 392 9.97 21.33 16.53
C GLN A 392 10.85 20.49 15.60
N LEU A 393 10.98 19.18 15.86
CA LEU A 393 11.78 18.24 15.05
C LEU A 393 11.52 18.40 13.54
N ASP A 394 12.59 18.53 12.76
CA ASP A 394 12.52 18.56 11.29
C ASP A 394 12.59 17.12 10.74
N ILE A 395 11.42 16.56 10.44
CA ILE A 395 11.28 15.21 9.90
C ILE A 395 11.99 15.05 8.55
N THR A 396 12.02 16.08 7.72
CA THR A 396 12.64 16.00 6.39
C THR A 396 14.16 15.95 6.49
N GLN A 397 14.75 16.77 7.38
CA GLN A 397 16.19 16.71 7.63
C GLN A 397 16.58 15.38 8.28
N LEU A 398 15.78 14.89 9.22
CA LEU A 398 16.05 13.63 9.90
C LEU A 398 15.90 12.42 8.99
N ASP A 399 14.91 12.38 8.10
CA ASP A 399 14.79 11.36 7.05
C ASP A 399 16.06 11.28 6.19
N LYS A 400 16.59 12.43 5.75
CA LYS A 400 17.85 12.49 4.99
C LYS A 400 19.03 11.98 5.81
N LYS A 401 19.12 12.35 7.09
CA LYS A 401 20.18 11.90 8.01
C LYS A 401 20.14 10.38 8.18
N ILE A 402 18.96 9.81 8.40
CA ILE A 402 18.76 8.36 8.57
C ILE A 402 19.10 7.61 7.28
N LYS A 403 18.60 8.05 6.13
CA LYS A 403 18.93 7.43 4.83
C LYS A 403 20.44 7.47 4.55
N LYS A 404 21.11 8.57 4.88
CA LYS A 404 22.57 8.67 4.78
C LYS A 404 23.27 7.70 5.73
N PHE A 405 22.84 7.63 6.99
CA PHE A 405 23.36 6.69 7.98
C PHE A 405 23.28 5.24 7.48
N TYR A 406 22.12 4.83 6.95
CA TYR A 406 21.94 3.49 6.35
C TYR A 406 22.80 3.23 5.12
N ALA A 407 23.17 4.28 4.37
CA ALA A 407 24.02 4.15 3.18
C ALA A 407 25.51 4.09 3.53
N THR A 408 25.96 4.77 4.59
CA THR A 408 27.39 4.98 4.88
C THR A 408 27.91 4.26 6.12
N ASP A 409 27.05 3.83 7.04
CA ASP A 409 27.50 3.22 8.30
C ASP A 409 28.15 1.84 8.07
N PRO A 410 29.40 1.63 8.51
CA PRO A 410 30.11 0.36 8.30
C PRO A 410 29.45 -0.85 8.98
N THR A 411 28.74 -0.66 10.09
CA THR A 411 28.05 -1.75 10.81
C THR A 411 26.83 -2.20 10.01
N ILE A 412 26.07 -1.26 9.47
CA ILE A 412 24.92 -1.53 8.58
C ILE A 412 25.40 -2.20 7.29
N GLN A 413 26.47 -1.70 6.67
CA GLN A 413 27.03 -2.30 5.45
C GLN A 413 27.46 -3.76 5.69
N LYS A 414 28.19 -4.03 6.78
CA LYS A 414 28.57 -5.39 7.18
C LYS A 414 27.36 -6.28 7.43
N TYR A 415 26.29 -5.75 8.03
CA TYR A 415 25.04 -6.49 8.22
C TYR A 415 24.42 -6.89 6.87
N TYR A 416 24.32 -5.96 5.91
CA TYR A 416 23.77 -6.27 4.59
C TYR A 416 24.62 -7.29 3.82
N GLU A 417 25.94 -7.19 3.91
CA GLU A 417 26.85 -8.20 3.33
C GLU A 417 26.64 -9.58 3.97
N HIS A 418 26.57 -9.65 5.30
CA HIS A 418 26.31 -10.90 6.02
C HIS A 418 24.94 -11.49 5.68
N LYS A 419 23.89 -10.65 5.62
CA LYS A 419 22.54 -11.03 5.19
C LYS A 419 22.61 -11.65 3.79
N LYS A 420 23.21 -10.96 2.82
CA LYS A 420 23.39 -11.44 1.44
C LYS A 420 24.11 -12.80 1.38
N GLN A 421 25.21 -12.96 2.11
CA GLN A 421 25.96 -14.22 2.16
C GLN A 421 25.15 -15.35 2.80
N SER A 422 24.43 -15.07 3.89
CA SER A 422 23.58 -16.05 4.56
C SER A 422 22.45 -16.52 3.65
N ASN A 423 21.82 -15.59 2.93
CA ASN A 423 20.78 -15.89 1.94
C ASN A 423 21.31 -16.76 0.80
N GLN A 424 22.50 -16.46 0.30
CA GLN A 424 23.14 -17.27 -0.74
C GLN A 424 23.39 -18.72 -0.26
N LYS A 425 23.92 -18.90 0.95
CA LYS A 425 24.14 -20.24 1.55
C LYS A 425 22.84 -21.04 1.68
N ILE A 426 21.74 -20.39 2.05
CA ILE A 426 20.43 -21.05 2.12
C ILE A 426 19.91 -21.40 0.74
N GLN A 427 20.09 -20.53 -0.25
CA GLN A 427 19.73 -20.85 -1.63
C GLN A 427 20.48 -22.09 -2.12
N GLU A 428 21.80 -22.16 -1.89
CA GLU A 428 22.63 -23.34 -2.21
C GLU A 428 22.18 -24.59 -1.45
N LYS A 429 21.78 -24.46 -0.19
CA LYS A 429 21.24 -25.58 0.59
C LYS A 429 19.89 -26.07 0.04
N LEU A 430 19.04 -25.14 -0.42
CA LEU A 430 17.73 -25.48 -0.99
C LEU A 430 17.87 -26.17 -2.36
N THR A 431 18.82 -25.77 -3.20
CA THR A 431 19.06 -26.43 -4.51
C THR A 431 19.60 -27.85 -4.38
N GLN A 432 20.23 -28.19 -3.25
CA GLN A 432 20.70 -29.55 -2.95
C GLN A 432 19.57 -30.49 -2.51
N ILE A 433 18.37 -29.98 -2.20
CA ILE A 433 17.23 -30.81 -1.82
C ILE A 433 16.63 -31.38 -3.11
N PRO A 434 16.65 -32.71 -3.31
CA PRO A 434 16.12 -33.31 -4.53
C PRO A 434 14.63 -32.98 -4.65
N ASN A 435 14.28 -32.20 -5.67
CA ASN A 435 12.90 -31.89 -6.01
C ASN A 435 12.25 -33.19 -6.53
N PRO A 436 11.14 -33.68 -5.93
CA PRO A 436 10.42 -34.81 -6.50
C PRO A 436 10.05 -34.51 -7.95
N GLN A 437 10.45 -35.37 -8.89
CA GLN A 437 10.18 -35.18 -10.31
C GLN A 437 8.69 -34.98 -10.54
N ASN A 438 8.32 -33.88 -11.21
CA ASN A 438 6.95 -33.58 -11.64
C ASN A 438 6.55 -34.46 -12.84
N SER A 439 6.67 -35.77 -12.65
CA SER A 439 6.28 -36.79 -13.61
C SER A 439 4.77 -36.86 -13.63
N SER A 440 4.12 -36.77 -14.79
CA SER A 440 2.65 -36.88 -14.89
C SER A 440 2.10 -38.16 -14.23
N PHE A 441 0.85 -38.14 -13.78
CA PHE A 441 0.15 -39.32 -13.23
C PHE A 441 0.31 -40.55 -14.14
N LEU A 442 0.20 -40.36 -15.47
CA LEU A 442 0.36 -41.42 -16.47
C LEU A 442 1.77 -42.01 -16.50
N SER A 443 2.80 -41.17 -16.37
CA SER A 443 4.19 -41.66 -16.30
C SER A 443 4.49 -42.41 -15.01
N ARG A 444 3.97 -41.93 -13.87
CA ARG A 444 4.16 -42.57 -12.55
C ARG A 444 3.48 -43.93 -12.45
N ASN A 445 2.35 -44.08 -13.12
CA ASN A 445 1.51 -45.28 -13.07
C ASN A 445 1.58 -46.11 -14.36
N SER A 446 2.51 -45.82 -15.27
CA SER A 446 2.60 -46.44 -16.60
C SER A 446 2.68 -47.97 -16.56
N PHE A 447 3.40 -48.53 -15.58
CA PHE A 447 3.52 -49.97 -15.38
C PHE A 447 2.22 -50.60 -14.84
N SER A 448 1.58 -49.97 -13.86
CA SER A 448 0.32 -50.41 -13.25
C SER A 448 -0.88 -50.25 -14.20
N LEU A 449 -0.85 -49.23 -15.06
CA LEU A 449 -1.81 -49.02 -16.15
C LEU A 449 -1.59 -50.04 -17.28
N GLY A 450 -0.36 -50.43 -17.57
CA GLY A 450 -0.03 -51.46 -18.57
C GLY A 450 -0.62 -52.84 -18.26
N PHE A 451 -0.90 -53.15 -17.00
CA PHE A 451 -1.51 -54.43 -16.57
C PHE A 451 -3.04 -54.42 -16.49
N GLY A 452 -3.70 -53.24 -16.51
CA GLY A 452 -5.15 -53.12 -16.26
C GLY A 452 -6.00 -52.56 -17.42
N THR A 453 -5.39 -52.29 -18.59
CA THR A 453 -5.95 -51.44 -19.65
C THR A 453 -6.92 -52.10 -20.65
N LEU A 454 -7.55 -53.24 -20.34
CA LEU A 454 -8.53 -53.83 -21.27
C LEU A 454 -9.98 -53.96 -20.78
N SER A 455 -10.32 -53.58 -19.54
CA SER A 455 -11.73 -53.64 -19.10
C SER A 455 -12.27 -52.45 -18.28
N GLY A 456 -11.43 -51.62 -17.66
CA GLY A 456 -11.92 -50.58 -16.71
C GLY A 456 -11.99 -49.13 -17.22
N LEU A 457 -11.35 -48.82 -18.36
CA LEU A 457 -11.10 -47.42 -18.77
C LEU A 457 -12.32 -46.67 -19.33
N PHE A 458 -13.39 -47.38 -19.72
CA PHE A 458 -14.58 -46.73 -20.29
C PHE A 458 -15.64 -46.35 -19.25
N THR A 459 -15.61 -46.90 -18.03
CA THR A 459 -16.63 -46.65 -17.01
C THR A 459 -16.20 -45.62 -15.95
N ALA A 460 -14.90 -45.52 -15.62
CA ALA A 460 -14.41 -44.58 -14.59
C ALA A 460 -14.28 -43.12 -15.10
N ALA A 461 -14.00 -42.92 -16.39
CA ALA A 461 -13.91 -41.60 -17.00
C ALA A 461 -15.25 -40.82 -16.95
N ALA A 462 -16.39 -41.53 -16.89
CA ALA A 462 -17.71 -40.92 -16.79
C ALA A 462 -18.06 -40.42 -15.37
N LEU A 463 -17.48 -41.00 -14.32
CA LEU A 463 -17.77 -40.62 -12.92
C LEU A 463 -16.79 -39.59 -12.34
N GLY A 464 -15.54 -39.55 -12.83
CA GLY A 464 -14.51 -38.61 -12.36
C GLY A 464 -14.74 -37.15 -12.78
N PHE A 465 -15.47 -36.91 -13.86
CA PHE A 465 -15.73 -35.55 -14.35
C PHE A 465 -16.78 -34.76 -13.53
N ILE A 466 -17.47 -35.40 -12.57
CA ILE A 466 -18.56 -34.76 -11.82
C ILE A 466 -18.10 -34.23 -10.44
N PHE A 467 -16.96 -34.67 -9.88
CA PHE A 467 -16.63 -34.43 -8.46
C PHE A 467 -15.29 -33.71 -8.17
N PHE A 468 -14.59 -33.18 -9.18
CA PHE A 468 -13.22 -32.66 -9.00
C PHE A 468 -13.09 -31.27 -8.34
N GLU A 469 -14.18 -30.55 -8.07
CA GLU A 469 -14.08 -29.13 -7.67
C GLU A 469 -14.20 -28.82 -6.17
N LEU A 470 -14.58 -29.75 -5.27
CA LEU A 470 -14.96 -29.32 -3.90
C LEU A 470 -14.14 -29.84 -2.70
N LEU A 471 -13.45 -31.00 -2.70
CA LEU A 471 -12.74 -31.50 -1.50
C LEU A 471 -11.69 -32.61 -1.83
N PRO A 472 -10.38 -32.31 -1.97
CA PRO A 472 -9.36 -33.30 -2.37
C PRO A 472 -9.27 -34.61 -1.54
N PRO A 473 -9.42 -34.60 -0.20
CA PRO A 473 -9.24 -35.81 0.61
C PRO A 473 -10.44 -36.77 0.54
N LEU A 474 -11.66 -36.26 0.32
CA LEU A 474 -12.88 -37.07 0.31
C LEU A 474 -13.11 -37.75 -1.06
N THR A 475 -12.66 -37.10 -2.14
CA THR A 475 -12.80 -37.63 -3.51
C THR A 475 -12.01 -38.92 -3.72
N LEU A 476 -10.85 -39.04 -3.07
CA LEU A 476 -10.01 -40.24 -3.13
C LEU A 476 -10.69 -41.45 -2.47
N ALA A 477 -11.43 -41.24 -1.38
CA ALA A 477 -12.18 -42.29 -0.70
C ALA A 477 -13.40 -42.78 -1.53
N LEU A 478 -14.09 -41.89 -2.24
CA LEU A 478 -15.25 -42.24 -3.09
C LEU A 478 -14.88 -42.92 -4.40
N ILE A 479 -13.75 -42.53 -5.02
CA ILE A 479 -13.19 -43.21 -6.20
C ILE A 479 -12.81 -44.66 -5.85
N LEU A 480 -12.32 -44.90 -4.63
CA LEU A 480 -11.91 -46.23 -4.16
C LEU A 480 -13.09 -47.17 -3.85
N VAL A 481 -14.22 -46.65 -3.33
CA VAL A 481 -15.43 -47.47 -3.10
C VAL A 481 -16.11 -47.82 -4.44
N GLY A 482 -16.08 -46.92 -5.43
CA GLY A 482 -16.60 -47.18 -6.77
C GLY A 482 -15.75 -48.14 -7.61
N ALA A 483 -14.42 -48.10 -7.46
CA ALA A 483 -13.49 -48.95 -8.21
C ALA A 483 -13.45 -50.41 -7.72
N ALA A 484 -13.88 -50.68 -6.48
CA ALA A 484 -13.84 -52.02 -5.89
C ALA A 484 -14.94 -52.99 -6.41
N VAL A 485 -15.98 -52.51 -7.10
CA VAL A 485 -17.18 -53.31 -7.40
C VAL A 485 -17.22 -53.88 -8.84
N VAL A 486 -16.34 -53.45 -9.75
CA VAL A 486 -16.33 -53.97 -11.14
C VAL A 486 -15.01 -54.72 -11.39
N ILE A 487 -15.11 -56.04 -11.25
CA ILE A 487 -14.03 -57.01 -11.09
C ILE A 487 -12.99 -56.99 -12.23
N GLY A 488 -11.70 -56.94 -11.84
CA GLY A 488 -10.54 -57.24 -12.70
C GLY A 488 -9.19 -56.61 -12.31
N GLY A 489 -9.15 -55.64 -11.39
CA GLY A 489 -7.95 -54.78 -11.17
C GLY A 489 -7.58 -54.47 -9.72
N VAL A 490 -7.72 -55.41 -8.77
CA VAL A 490 -7.37 -55.17 -7.36
C VAL A 490 -5.87 -54.88 -7.17
N LEU A 491 -4.99 -55.55 -7.92
CA LEU A 491 -3.54 -55.32 -7.83
C LEU A 491 -3.13 -53.97 -8.44
N SER A 492 -3.67 -53.62 -9.61
CA SER A 492 -3.36 -52.36 -10.29
C SER A 492 -3.84 -51.13 -9.51
N ALA A 493 -5.00 -51.20 -8.86
CA ALA A 493 -5.52 -50.13 -8.01
C ALA A 493 -4.70 -49.96 -6.73
N VAL A 494 -4.24 -51.07 -6.14
CA VAL A 494 -3.34 -51.06 -4.97
C VAL A 494 -1.96 -50.50 -5.36
N ASP A 495 -1.40 -50.87 -6.51
CA ASP A 495 -0.13 -50.33 -6.99
C ASP A 495 -0.22 -48.83 -7.32
N ILE A 496 -1.31 -48.39 -7.97
CA ILE A 496 -1.57 -46.97 -8.21
C ILE A 496 -1.70 -46.21 -6.87
N TYR A 497 -2.41 -46.79 -5.90
CA TYR A 497 -2.52 -46.21 -4.56
C TYR A 497 -1.16 -46.11 -3.87
N ILE A 498 -0.33 -47.15 -3.91
CA ILE A 498 1.01 -47.16 -3.32
C ILE A 498 1.89 -46.12 -4.02
N ASN A 499 1.91 -46.06 -5.35
CA ASN A 499 2.72 -45.11 -6.12
C ASN A 499 2.30 -43.66 -5.86
N GLU A 500 1.00 -43.35 -5.85
CA GLU A 500 0.52 -41.99 -5.59
C GLU A 500 0.67 -41.60 -4.12
N LYS A 501 0.52 -42.55 -3.18
CA LYS A 501 0.82 -42.34 -1.76
C LYS A 501 2.31 -42.05 -1.56
N GLU A 502 3.20 -42.85 -2.13
CA GLU A 502 4.65 -42.63 -2.06
C GLU A 502 5.07 -41.30 -2.70
N HIS A 503 4.45 -40.94 -3.82
CA HIS A 503 4.69 -39.65 -4.48
C HIS A 503 4.20 -38.47 -3.62
N ALA A 504 2.99 -38.56 -3.04
CA ALA A 504 2.46 -37.56 -2.13
C ALA A 504 3.33 -37.44 -0.87
N GLU A 505 3.78 -38.56 -0.29
CA GLU A 505 4.71 -38.58 0.84
C GLU A 505 6.04 -37.91 0.48
N LYS A 506 6.62 -38.17 -0.70
CA LYS A 506 7.83 -37.49 -1.19
C LYS A 506 7.61 -35.98 -1.36
N ILE A 507 6.47 -35.55 -1.90
CA ILE A 507 6.10 -34.13 -2.00
C ILE A 507 5.96 -33.47 -0.63
N ILE A 508 5.25 -34.11 0.30
CA ILE A 508 5.07 -33.61 1.67
C ILE A 508 6.42 -33.50 2.37
N GLN A 509 7.26 -34.54 2.29
CA GLN A 509 8.61 -34.54 2.87
C GLN A 509 9.51 -33.46 2.28
N TYR A 510 9.44 -33.22 0.96
CA TYR A 510 10.16 -32.12 0.31
C TYR A 510 9.69 -30.76 0.84
N HIS A 511 8.38 -30.51 0.84
CA HIS A 511 7.80 -29.25 1.33
C HIS A 511 8.10 -29.01 2.81
N ASP A 512 8.01 -30.03 3.66
CA ASP A 512 8.34 -29.95 5.08
C ASP A 512 9.83 -29.60 5.29
N LYS A 513 10.74 -30.26 4.57
CA LYS A 513 12.18 -29.95 4.63
C LYS A 513 12.48 -28.52 4.18
N VAL A 514 11.93 -28.10 3.04
CA VAL A 514 12.10 -26.74 2.51
C VAL A 514 11.53 -25.69 3.48
N SER A 515 10.33 -25.94 4.00
CA SER A 515 9.64 -25.11 4.98
C SER A 515 10.48 -24.91 6.24
N LYS A 516 10.96 -26.01 6.84
CA LYS A 516 11.79 -25.97 8.06
C LYS A 516 13.08 -25.17 7.85
N ILE A 517 13.74 -25.35 6.71
CA ILE A 517 14.97 -24.62 6.38
C ILE A 517 14.67 -23.12 6.22
N LYS A 518 13.63 -22.76 5.46
CA LYS A 518 13.21 -21.36 5.27
C LYS A 518 12.82 -20.71 6.60
N LEU A 519 12.06 -21.40 7.44
CA LEU A 519 11.62 -20.90 8.74
C LEU A 519 12.81 -20.64 9.67
N GLY A 520 13.73 -21.60 9.80
CA GLY A 520 14.92 -21.45 10.63
C GLY A 520 15.82 -20.31 10.17
N HIS A 521 15.97 -20.12 8.86
CA HIS A 521 16.72 -18.99 8.30
C HIS A 521 16.04 -17.65 8.55
N ASN A 522 14.72 -17.56 8.35
CA ASN A 522 13.96 -16.34 8.64
C ASN A 522 14.10 -15.94 10.12
N GLN A 523 14.08 -16.90 11.03
CA GLN A 523 14.33 -16.65 12.46
C GLN A 523 15.74 -16.11 12.71
N GLN A 524 16.77 -16.65 12.04
CA GLN A 524 18.14 -16.13 12.15
C GLN A 524 18.27 -14.70 11.62
N LEU A 525 17.65 -14.40 10.48
CA LEU A 525 17.61 -13.04 9.93
C LEU A 525 16.90 -12.08 10.88
N GLN A 526 15.78 -12.51 11.47
CA GLN A 526 15.03 -11.71 12.44
C GLN A 526 15.87 -11.41 13.70
N ILE A 527 16.62 -12.38 14.21
CA ILE A 527 17.55 -12.18 15.34
C ILE A 527 18.68 -11.22 14.94
N ALA A 528 19.27 -11.39 13.75
CA ALA A 528 20.32 -10.51 13.26
C ALA A 528 19.82 -9.07 13.09
N GLU A 529 18.61 -8.90 12.58
CA GLU A 529 17.94 -7.60 12.49
C GLU A 529 17.70 -7.00 13.87
N GLN A 530 17.16 -7.75 14.83
CA GLN A 530 16.96 -7.27 16.20
C GLN A 530 18.29 -6.81 16.83
N ASN A 531 19.37 -7.55 16.61
CA ASN A 531 20.70 -7.18 17.08
C ASN A 531 21.22 -5.91 16.39
N LEU A 532 20.94 -5.71 15.10
CA LEU A 532 21.25 -4.46 14.41
C LEU A 532 20.47 -3.30 15.04
N GLN A 533 19.15 -3.46 15.21
CA GLN A 533 18.27 -2.44 15.78
C GLN A 533 18.68 -2.04 17.21
N GLN A 534 19.13 -2.99 18.03
CA GLN A 534 19.67 -2.70 19.37
C GLN A 534 20.97 -1.88 19.34
N ARG A 535 21.74 -1.96 18.25
CA ARG A 535 23.00 -1.21 18.09
C ARG A 535 22.79 0.19 17.51
N ILE A 536 21.64 0.44 16.87
CA ILE A 536 21.32 1.77 16.36
C ILE A 536 21.03 2.69 17.55
N ASN A 537 21.86 3.71 17.71
CA ASN A 537 21.65 4.74 18.72
C ASN A 537 20.62 5.76 18.22
N LEU A 538 19.37 5.62 18.67
CA LEU A 538 18.29 6.53 18.29
C LEU A 538 18.53 7.96 18.79
N ASP A 539 19.22 8.14 19.92
CA ASP A 539 19.49 9.46 20.48
C ASP A 539 20.48 10.23 19.59
N GLU A 540 21.51 9.56 19.06
CA GLU A 540 22.44 10.13 18.09
C GLU A 540 21.74 10.51 16.77
N LEU A 541 20.76 9.71 16.33
CA LEU A 541 19.95 10.05 15.15
C LEU A 541 19.12 11.31 15.39
N LEU A 542 18.49 11.43 16.56
CA LEU A 542 17.71 12.60 16.95
C LEU A 542 18.55 13.84 17.25
N GLU A 543 19.87 13.68 17.47
CA GLU A 543 20.75 14.81 17.77
C GLU A 543 20.81 15.81 16.59
N PRO A 544 20.38 17.06 16.80
CA PRO A 544 20.40 18.09 15.77
C PRO A 544 21.83 18.55 15.46
N GLU A 545 22.10 18.77 14.18
CA GLU A 545 23.38 19.34 13.74
C GLU A 545 23.54 20.78 14.24
N LYS A 546 24.78 21.15 14.60
CA LYS A 546 25.10 22.54 14.94
C LYS A 546 24.70 23.47 13.77
N PRO A 547 23.91 24.54 14.02
CA PRO A 547 23.50 25.46 12.97
C PRO A 547 24.69 26.05 12.21
N GLU A 548 24.61 26.06 10.89
CA GLU A 548 25.70 26.52 10.01
C GLU A 548 26.11 27.97 10.29
N PHE A 549 25.16 28.86 10.62
CA PHE A 549 25.46 30.25 10.96
C PHE A 549 26.32 30.39 12.23
N LEU A 550 26.37 29.36 13.09
CA LEU A 550 27.26 29.30 14.25
C LEU A 550 28.64 28.70 13.94
N SER A 551 28.89 28.24 12.71
CA SER A 551 30.17 27.63 12.32
C SER A 551 31.32 28.63 12.35
N THR A 552 31.05 29.91 12.06
CA THR A 552 32.03 31.00 12.07
C THR A 552 32.35 31.49 13.48
N ILE A 553 31.51 31.18 14.47
CA ILE A 553 31.71 31.56 15.86
C ILE A 553 32.59 30.53 16.55
N LYS A 554 33.85 30.91 16.82
CA LYS A 554 34.75 30.13 17.68
C LYS A 554 34.40 30.37 19.14
N PHE A 555 33.89 29.36 19.82
CA PHE A 555 33.67 29.37 21.27
C PHE A 555 34.42 28.21 21.94
N SER A 556 34.78 28.42 23.21
CA SER A 556 35.48 27.44 24.05
C SER A 556 35.10 27.64 25.51
N LYS A 557 35.53 26.76 26.42
CA LYS A 557 35.30 26.96 27.87
C LYS A 557 35.80 28.31 28.39
N ARG A 558 36.84 28.91 27.76
CA ARG A 558 37.36 30.23 28.12
C ARG A 558 36.65 31.40 27.43
N LYS A 559 35.91 31.13 26.34
CA LYS A 559 35.13 32.10 25.58
C LYS A 559 33.79 31.46 25.23
N PRO A 560 32.85 31.35 26.19
CA PRO A 560 31.59 30.65 25.95
C PRO A 560 30.78 31.35 24.87
N LEU A 561 29.90 30.58 24.25
CA LEU A 561 28.80 31.11 23.45
C LEU A 561 27.84 31.85 24.40
N THR A 562 27.31 33.00 23.98
CA THR A 562 26.37 33.79 24.79
C THR A 562 25.14 34.14 23.94
N PRO A 563 23.98 34.46 24.56
CA PRO A 563 22.79 34.85 23.83
C PRO A 563 23.04 35.98 22.82
N GLU A 564 23.86 36.97 23.19
CA GLU A 564 24.18 38.14 22.34
C GLU A 564 24.98 37.74 21.10
N LYS A 565 25.94 36.83 21.23
CA LYS A 565 26.69 36.34 20.07
C LYS A 565 25.81 35.57 19.11
N VAL A 566 24.87 34.77 19.63
CA VAL A 566 23.92 34.03 18.79
C VAL A 566 22.94 34.99 18.12
N ALA A 567 22.37 35.95 18.86
CA ALA A 567 21.48 36.98 18.33
C ALA A 567 22.15 37.79 17.22
N HIS A 568 23.39 38.23 17.43
CA HIS A 568 24.17 38.94 16.43
C HIS A 568 24.42 38.10 15.18
N ALA A 569 24.76 36.82 15.34
CA ALA A 569 25.00 35.93 14.21
C ALA A 569 23.72 35.59 13.43
N LEU A 570 22.58 35.46 14.12
CA LEU A 570 21.27 35.33 13.48
C LEU A 570 20.95 36.59 12.67
N TRP A 571 21.21 37.77 13.22
CA TRP A 571 21.01 39.05 12.52
C TRP A 571 21.91 39.19 11.29
N LEU A 572 23.19 38.81 11.38
CA LEU A 572 24.08 38.78 10.21
C LEU A 572 23.65 37.79 9.13
N ASN A 573 22.90 36.75 9.52
CA ASN A 573 22.35 35.73 8.61
C ASN A 573 20.92 36.06 8.16
N ASP A 574 20.35 37.18 8.62
CA ASP A 574 18.99 37.60 8.28
C ASP A 574 18.95 38.06 6.82
N LYS A 575 18.12 37.38 6.02
CA LYS A 575 17.94 37.65 4.58
C LYS A 575 16.47 37.83 4.24
N ASP A 576 15.61 37.04 4.86
CA ASP A 576 14.17 37.08 4.77
C ASP A 576 13.56 36.34 5.99
N ALA A 577 12.29 36.62 6.25
CA ALA A 577 11.55 36.05 7.38
C ALA A 577 11.61 34.51 7.46
N LYS A 578 11.57 33.83 6.31
CA LYS A 578 11.56 32.37 6.24
C LYS A 578 12.93 31.80 6.58
N THR A 579 14.00 32.34 6.01
CA THR A 579 15.37 31.89 6.35
C THR A 579 15.71 32.15 7.80
N THR A 580 15.30 33.29 8.35
CA THR A 580 15.52 33.63 9.77
C THR A 580 14.73 32.71 10.70
N SER A 581 13.46 32.42 10.38
CA SER A 581 12.65 31.45 11.12
C SER A 581 13.29 30.05 11.14
N ILE A 582 13.79 29.58 9.99
CA ILE A 582 14.50 28.29 9.89
C ILE A 582 15.77 28.30 10.75
N ALA A 583 16.57 29.37 10.72
CA ALA A 583 17.80 29.49 11.49
C ALA A 583 17.53 29.49 13.00
N LYS A 584 16.50 30.22 13.45
CA LYS A 584 16.03 30.21 14.84
C LYS A 584 15.61 28.81 15.27
N ASN A 585 14.82 28.12 14.46
CA ASN A 585 14.36 26.76 14.76
C ASN A 585 15.54 25.78 14.89
N LYS A 586 16.51 25.84 13.96
CA LYS A 586 17.73 25.03 14.04
C LYS A 586 18.52 25.29 15.32
N PHE A 587 18.63 26.55 15.74
CA PHE A 587 19.28 26.90 16.99
C PHE A 587 18.51 26.39 18.21
N ALA A 588 17.19 26.56 18.23
CA ALA A 588 16.34 26.09 19.33
C ALA A 588 16.50 24.58 19.55
N LEU A 589 16.44 23.79 18.46
CA LEU A 589 16.68 22.35 18.51
C LEU A 589 18.07 22.01 19.02
N TRP A 590 19.12 22.63 18.46
CA TRP A 590 20.50 22.40 18.88
C TRP A 590 20.75 22.76 20.35
N ALA A 591 20.25 23.90 20.80
CA ALA A 591 20.39 24.34 22.19
C ALA A 591 19.62 23.43 23.17
N ALA A 592 18.50 22.84 22.74
CA ALA A 592 17.71 21.94 23.58
C ALA A 592 18.47 20.65 23.96
N THR A 593 19.45 20.20 23.16
CA THR A 593 20.29 19.03 23.48
C THR A 593 21.61 19.38 24.17
N HIS A 594 21.93 20.67 24.31
CA HIS A 594 23.20 21.17 24.87
C HIS A 594 22.94 21.96 26.15
N GLU A 595 22.56 21.25 27.23
CA GLU A 595 22.21 21.87 28.51
C GLU A 595 23.34 22.74 29.10
N ASP A 596 24.60 22.38 28.80
CA ASP A 596 25.82 23.07 29.19
C ASP A 596 25.91 24.51 28.66
N LEU A 597 25.13 24.86 27.63
CA LEU A 597 25.02 26.23 27.13
C LEU A 597 24.47 27.19 28.18
N GLY A 598 23.64 26.75 29.12
CA GLY A 598 23.05 27.63 30.14
C GLY A 598 21.92 28.56 29.65
N PHE A 599 21.68 28.66 28.32
CA PHE A 599 20.59 29.44 27.71
C PHE A 599 19.98 28.70 26.50
N GLY A 600 18.88 29.21 25.94
CA GLY A 600 18.20 28.69 24.76
C GLY A 600 17.68 29.80 23.84
N ILE A 601 16.69 29.47 23.00
CA ILE A 601 16.13 30.42 22.02
C ILE A 601 15.40 31.59 22.70
N VAL A 602 14.82 31.39 23.88
CA VAL A 602 14.08 32.43 24.61
C VAL A 602 15.00 33.59 25.00
N GLU A 603 16.17 33.30 25.56
CA GLU A 603 17.16 34.32 25.92
C GLU A 603 17.69 35.03 24.67
N VAL A 604 17.90 34.30 23.57
CA VAL A 604 18.35 34.87 22.30
C VAL A 604 17.29 35.81 21.69
N ASP A 605 16.03 35.41 21.68
CA ASP A 605 14.93 36.24 21.17
C ASP A 605 14.76 37.51 22.01
N ASN A 606 14.93 37.44 23.33
CA ASN A 606 14.94 38.61 24.19
C ASN A 606 16.06 39.60 23.83
N VAL A 607 17.24 39.12 23.43
CA VAL A 607 18.33 39.98 22.95
C VAL A 607 17.98 40.57 21.59
N ILE A 608 17.46 39.76 20.67
CA ILE A 608 17.03 40.21 19.33
C ILE A 608 16.04 41.37 19.46
N GLN A 609 14.97 41.19 20.23
CA GLN A 609 13.95 42.22 20.42
C GLN A 609 14.48 43.52 21.03
N ARG A 610 15.55 43.44 21.82
CA ARG A 610 16.16 44.62 22.47
C ARG A 610 17.20 45.32 21.61
N GLN A 611 17.87 44.60 20.70
CA GLN A 611 19.12 45.07 20.08
C GLN A 611 19.11 45.08 18.54
N TYR A 612 18.19 44.36 17.89
CA TYR A 612 18.21 44.17 16.44
C TYR A 612 16.82 44.35 15.83
N GLU A 613 16.75 45.05 14.70
CA GLU A 613 15.60 45.02 13.79
C GLU A 613 15.87 43.93 12.74
N MET A 614 15.05 42.88 12.74
CA MET A 614 15.10 41.79 11.75
C MET A 614 14.00 41.94 10.71
N GLN A 615 14.24 41.45 9.50
CA GLN A 615 13.24 41.40 8.43
C GLN A 615 12.17 40.36 8.78
N SER A 616 11.01 40.85 9.23
CA SER A 616 9.85 40.06 9.67
C SER A 616 8.97 39.57 8.54
#